data_AF-A0A7X8VBR4-F1
#
_entry.id   AF-A0A7X8VBR4-F1
#
_cell.length_a   1.000
_cell.length_b   1.000
_cell.length_c   1.000
_cell.angle_alpha   90.00
_cell.angle_beta   90.00
_cell.angle_gamma   90.00
#
_symmetry.space_group_name_H-M   'P 1'
#
loop_
_entity.id
_entity.type
_entity.pdbx_description
1 polymer ?
#
loop_
_entity_poly.entity_id
_entity_poly.type
_entity_poly.pdbx_seq_one_letter_code
_entity_poly.pdbx_strand_id
1 'polypeptide(L)'
;MELFVGNQKVHEPAASNGISSVRAVISVIGEDRIGIIAGISDILAKANVNILDITQTAIEGLFTMIMVVDIAKSTVSFDELKNQLSHRGQELSVRVDAQREEVFHFMHRI
;
A
#
# COMPACT_ATOMS: atom_id res chain seq x y z
N MET A 1 -0.43 32.77 -7.52
CA MET A 1 0.21 33.68 -8.50
C MET A 1 -0.17 33.12 -9.85
N GLU A 2 -0.86 33.86 -10.72
CA GLU A 2 -1.38 33.28 -11.96
C GLU A 2 -0.26 33.06 -12.99
N LEU A 3 -0.04 31.81 -13.42
CA LEU A 3 0.97 31.45 -14.41
C LEU A 3 0.32 31.35 -15.80
N PHE A 4 0.89 32.04 -16.77
CA PHE A 4 0.44 32.03 -18.16
C PHE A 4 1.53 31.45 -19.06
N VAL A 5 1.14 30.61 -20.02
CA VAL A 5 2.01 30.18 -21.13
C VAL A 5 1.34 30.61 -22.42
N GLY A 6 1.90 31.64 -23.06
CA GLY A 6 1.25 32.32 -24.17
C GLY A 6 -0.03 33.04 -23.73
N ASN A 7 -1.09 32.96 -24.54
CA ASN A 7 -2.40 33.57 -24.25
C ASN A 7 -3.35 32.65 -23.49
N GLN A 8 -2.87 31.49 -23.00
CA GLN A 8 -3.69 30.56 -22.24
C GLN A 8 -3.31 30.61 -20.76
N LYS A 9 -4.34 30.77 -19.91
CA LYS A 9 -4.22 30.61 -18.46
C LYS A 9 -3.95 29.14 -18.19
N VAL A 10 -2.75 28.82 -17.71
CA VAL A 10 -2.39 27.45 -17.37
C VAL A 10 -2.87 27.23 -15.95
N HIS A 11 -3.74 26.23 -15.75
CA HIS A 11 -4.00 25.76 -14.39
C HIS A 11 -2.67 25.24 -13.84
N GLU A 12 -2.25 25.75 -12.67
CA GLU A 12 -1.25 25.07 -11.85
C GLU A 12 -1.56 23.57 -11.89
N PRO A 13 -0.58 22.67 -12.09
CA PRO A 13 -0.84 21.24 -12.04
C PRO A 13 -1.53 21.01 -10.71
N ALA A 14 -2.80 20.59 -10.78
CA ALA A 14 -3.64 20.49 -9.61
C ALA A 14 -2.85 19.73 -8.57
N ALA A 15 -2.47 20.39 -7.47
CA ALA A 15 -2.04 19.71 -6.27
C ALA A 15 -3.04 18.58 -6.10
N SER A 16 -2.56 17.34 -6.16
CA SER A 16 -3.38 16.12 -6.16
C SER A 16 -4.53 16.31 -5.20
N ASN A 17 -5.76 16.33 -5.73
CA ASN A 17 -6.99 16.66 -4.99
C ASN A 17 -6.92 16.16 -3.54
N GLY A 18 -7.12 17.08 -2.60
CA GLY A 18 -6.99 16.86 -1.17
C GLY A 18 -7.83 15.71 -0.62
N ILE A 19 -7.25 14.51 -0.66
CA ILE A 19 -7.52 13.43 0.26
C ILE A 19 -6.23 13.29 1.06
N SER A 20 -6.30 13.48 2.38
CA SER A 20 -5.25 12.99 3.26
C SER A 20 -5.15 11.48 3.04
N SER A 21 -4.18 11.03 2.23
CA SER A 21 -4.00 9.61 2.00
C SER A 21 -3.38 9.03 3.26
N VAL A 22 -4.18 8.37 4.08
CA VAL A 22 -3.66 7.55 5.18
C VAL A 22 -3.10 6.30 4.52
N ARG A 23 -1.78 6.19 4.45
CA ARG A 23 -1.13 5.09 3.74
C ARG A 23 -0.60 4.03 4.69
N ALA A 24 -0.46 2.84 4.15
CA ALA A 24 0.29 1.75 4.78
C ALA A 24 1.21 1.08 3.75
N VAL A 25 2.29 0.50 4.27
CA VAL A 25 3.21 -0.37 3.54
C VAL A 25 2.94 -1.80 4.00
N ILE A 26 2.75 -2.70 3.05
CA ILE A 26 2.61 -4.13 3.29
C ILE A 26 3.82 -4.83 2.69
N SER A 27 4.45 -5.70 3.46
CA SER A 27 5.56 -6.55 3.02
C SER A 27 5.19 -8.01 3.11
N VAL A 28 5.45 -8.75 2.04
CA VAL A 28 5.20 -10.19 1.92
C VAL A 28 6.51 -10.89 1.59
N ILE A 29 6.89 -11.90 2.38
CA ILE A 29 8.13 -12.66 2.20
C ILE A 29 7.85 -14.15 2.40
N GLY A 30 8.26 -15.00 1.47
CA GLY A 30 8.19 -16.45 1.65
C GLY A 30 8.53 -17.23 0.39
N GLU A 31 8.21 -18.52 0.36
CA GLU A 31 8.37 -19.34 -0.83
C GLU A 31 7.33 -18.95 -1.89
N ASP A 32 7.74 -18.88 -3.16
CA ASP A 32 6.81 -18.56 -4.24
C ASP A 32 5.71 -19.63 -4.36
N ARG A 33 4.46 -19.15 -4.41
CA ARG A 33 3.27 -20.00 -4.50
C ARG A 33 2.19 -19.31 -5.32
N ILE A 34 1.48 -20.12 -6.09
CA ILE A 34 0.32 -19.66 -6.85
C ILE A 34 -0.71 -19.10 -5.87
N GLY A 35 -1.18 -17.88 -6.15
CA GLY A 35 -2.26 -17.24 -5.41
C GLY A 35 -1.83 -16.25 -4.33
N ILE A 36 -0.53 -15.97 -4.14
CA ILE A 36 -0.08 -14.94 -3.19
C ILE A 36 -0.72 -13.58 -3.50
N ILE A 37 -0.50 -13.05 -4.70
CA ILE A 37 -1.04 -11.74 -5.10
C ILE A 37 -2.57 -11.73 -5.01
N ALA A 38 -3.24 -12.77 -5.53
CA ALA A 38 -4.69 -12.87 -5.51
C ALA A 38 -5.25 -12.94 -4.08
N GLY A 39 -4.61 -13.69 -3.19
CA GLY A 39 -5.03 -13.81 -1.80
C GLY A 39 -4.87 -12.51 -1.02
N ILE A 40 -3.77 -11.80 -1.22
CA ILE A 40 -3.54 -10.51 -0.56
C ILE A 40 -4.46 -9.43 -1.13
N SER A 41 -4.60 -9.33 -2.46
CA SER A 41 -5.45 -8.32 -3.09
C SER A 41 -6.94 -8.55 -2.80
N ASP A 42 -7.39 -9.78 -2.62
CA ASP A 42 -8.78 -10.09 -2.21
C ASP A 42 -9.09 -9.54 -0.81
N ILE A 43 -8.16 -9.69 0.15
CA ILE A 43 -8.32 -9.08 1.49
C ILE A 43 -8.41 -7.56 1.38
N LEU A 44 -7.50 -6.94 0.62
CA LEU A 44 -7.50 -5.48 0.43
C LEU A 44 -8.79 -4.99 -0.23
N ALA A 45 -9.26 -5.68 -1.27
CA ALA A 45 -10.50 -5.33 -1.97
C ALA A 45 -11.73 -5.45 -1.06
N LYS A 46 -11.85 -6.53 -0.28
CA LYS A 46 -12.93 -6.72 0.71
C LYS A 46 -12.91 -5.65 1.81
N ALA A 47 -11.72 -5.20 2.18
CA ALA A 47 -11.53 -4.10 3.13
C ALA A 47 -11.68 -2.71 2.51
N ASN A 48 -12.00 -2.59 1.21
CA ASN A 48 -12.07 -1.31 0.48
C ASN A 48 -10.75 -0.49 0.55
N VAL A 49 -9.62 -1.18 0.50
CA VAL A 49 -8.27 -0.61 0.49
C VAL A 49 -7.76 -0.51 -0.94
N ASN A 50 -7.30 0.68 -1.33
CA ASN A 50 -6.79 0.91 -2.68
C ASN A 50 -5.28 0.63 -2.75
N ILE A 51 -4.81 -0.05 -3.79
CA ILE A 51 -3.38 -0.29 -4.03
C ILE A 51 -2.84 0.90 -4.83
N LEU A 52 -1.87 1.61 -4.28
CA LEU A 52 -1.23 2.75 -4.93
C LEU A 52 0.00 2.32 -5.74
N ASP A 53 0.78 1.40 -5.19
CA ASP A 53 1.97 0.86 -5.83
C ASP A 53 2.24 -0.57 -5.36
N ILE A 54 2.86 -1.36 -6.23
CA ILE A 54 3.25 -2.74 -5.96
C ILE A 54 4.58 -3.04 -6.65
N THR A 55 5.54 -3.56 -5.89
CA THR A 55 6.79 -4.07 -6.41
C THR A 55 7.01 -5.48 -5.89
N GLN A 56 7.36 -6.39 -6.78
CA GLN A 56 7.70 -7.76 -6.45
C GLN A 56 9.08 -8.13 -6.99
N THR A 57 9.78 -9.00 -6.28
CA THR A 57 11.10 -9.50 -6.68
C THR A 57 11.36 -10.87 -6.06
N ALA A 58 12.34 -11.59 -6.60
CA ALA A 58 12.85 -12.82 -6.04
C ALA A 58 14.21 -12.54 -5.38
N ILE A 59 14.29 -12.57 -4.05
CA ILE A 59 15.52 -12.33 -3.28
C ILE A 59 16.02 -13.67 -2.77
N GLU A 60 17.18 -14.12 -3.25
CA GLU A 60 17.76 -15.42 -2.88
C GLU A 60 16.80 -16.60 -3.07
N GLY A 61 15.93 -16.52 -4.09
CA GLY A 61 14.92 -17.55 -4.38
C GLY A 61 13.63 -17.43 -3.56
N LEU A 62 13.52 -16.47 -2.64
CA LEU A 62 12.28 -16.15 -1.93
C LEU A 62 11.45 -15.12 -2.69
N PHE A 63 10.14 -15.36 -2.75
CA PHE A 63 9.19 -14.37 -3.20
C PHE A 63 9.13 -13.23 -2.19
N THR A 64 9.35 -12.01 -2.69
CA THR A 64 9.23 -10.78 -1.92
C THR A 64 8.31 -9.82 -2.65
N MET A 65 7.36 -9.23 -1.93
CA MET A 65 6.46 -8.21 -2.48
C MET A 65 6.25 -7.09 -1.47
N ILE A 66 6.36 -5.86 -1.94
CA ILE A 66 6.05 -4.65 -1.20
C ILE A 66 4.86 -3.97 -1.88
N MET A 67 3.88 -3.55 -1.10
CA MET A 67 2.72 -2.80 -1.57
C MET A 67 2.58 -1.51 -0.77
N VAL A 68 2.33 -0.41 -1.47
CA VAL A 68 1.87 0.84 -0.87
C VAL A 68 0.38 0.94 -1.09
N VAL A 69 -0.38 1.12 -0.02
CA VAL A 69 -1.84 1.11 -0.05
C VAL A 69 -2.42 2.36 0.61
N ASP A 70 -3.56 2.82 0.11
CA ASP A 70 -4.40 3.85 0.74
C ASP A 70 -5.50 3.18 1.57
N ILE A 71 -5.40 3.36 2.88
CA ILE A 71 -6.33 2.82 3.88
C ILE A 71 -7.33 3.86 4.38
N ALA A 72 -7.38 5.06 3.80
CA ALA A 72 -8.29 6.13 4.24
C ALA A 72 -9.77 5.74 4.14
N LYS A 73 -10.13 4.86 3.20
CA LYS A 73 -11.50 4.36 2.99
C LYS A 73 -11.72 2.93 3.48
N SER A 74 -10.77 2.39 4.26
CA SER A 74 -10.86 1.03 4.77
C SER A 74 -12.15 0.82 5.56
N THR A 75 -12.86 -0.28 5.28
CA THR A 75 -14.08 -0.67 6.02
C THR A 75 -13.78 -1.36 7.34
N VAL A 76 -12.51 -1.72 7.59
CA VAL A 76 -12.02 -2.34 8.82
C VAL A 76 -10.91 -1.50 9.47
N SER A 77 -10.66 -1.73 10.75
CA SER A 77 -9.52 -1.11 11.44
C SER A 77 -8.19 -1.63 10.86
N PHE A 78 -7.11 -0.87 11.05
CA PHE A 78 -5.78 -1.29 10.59
C PHE A 78 -5.29 -2.56 11.30
N ASP A 79 -5.60 -2.72 12.58
CA ASP A 79 -5.22 -3.92 13.33
C ASP A 79 -5.97 -5.15 12.81
N GLU A 80 -7.26 -5.00 12.49
CA GLU A 80 -8.05 -6.05 11.85
C GLU A 80 -7.50 -6.40 10.46
N LEU A 81 -7.20 -5.39 9.64
CA LEU A 81 -6.58 -5.59 8.32
C LEU A 81 -5.25 -6.36 8.44
N LYS A 82 -4.40 -5.97 9.40
CA LYS A 82 -3.12 -6.63 9.66
C LYS A 82 -3.32 -8.09 10.07
N ASN A 83 -4.30 -8.37 10.93
CA ASN A 83 -4.61 -9.74 11.35
C ASN A 83 -5.10 -10.60 10.18
N GLN A 84 -6.01 -10.07 9.34
CA GLN A 84 -6.52 -10.77 8.15
C GLN A 84 -5.41 -11.06 7.14
N LEU A 85 -4.54 -10.07 6.87
CA LEU A 85 -3.38 -10.22 5.99
C LEU A 85 -2.39 -11.26 6.53
N SER A 86 -2.09 -11.23 7.83
CA SER A 86 -1.18 -12.18 8.47
C SER A 86 -1.74 -13.61 8.42
N HIS A 87 -3.02 -13.80 8.75
CA HIS A 87 -3.69 -15.09 8.65
C HIS A 87 -3.69 -15.62 7.22
N ARG A 88 -4.04 -14.78 6.24
CA ARG A 88 -4.03 -15.18 4.83
C ARG A 88 -2.62 -15.54 4.35
N GLY A 89 -1.61 -14.80 4.82
CA GLY A 89 -0.20 -15.12 4.58
C GLY A 89 0.19 -16.51 5.08
N GLN A 90 -0.19 -16.86 6.31
CA GLN A 90 0.09 -18.18 6.89
C GLN A 90 -0.50 -19.32 6.05
N GLU A 91 -1.74 -19.19 5.58
CA GLU A 91 -2.37 -20.16 4.66
C GLU A 91 -1.60 -20.33 3.35
N LEU A 92 -1.01 -19.24 2.87
CA LEU A 92 -0.22 -19.18 1.65
C LEU A 92 1.27 -19.48 1.88
N SER A 93 1.67 -19.85 3.10
CA SER A 93 3.06 -20.11 3.50
C SER A 93 4.02 -18.93 3.26
N VAL A 94 3.51 -17.71 3.42
CA VAL A 94 4.28 -16.47 3.38
C VAL A 94 4.08 -15.66 4.67
N ARG A 95 5.09 -14.91 5.09
CA ARG A 95 4.95 -13.91 6.14
C ARG A 95 4.41 -12.62 5.53
N VAL A 96 3.41 -12.03 6.17
CA VAL A 96 2.84 -10.73 5.78
C VAL A 96 2.90 -9.79 6.97
N ASP A 97 3.53 -8.65 6.77
CA ASP A 97 3.62 -7.56 7.74
C ASP A 97 3.00 -6.28 7.13
N ALA A 98 2.36 -5.48 7.96
CA ALA A 98 1.75 -4.21 7.56
C ALA A 98 2.11 -3.11 8.56
N GLN A 99 2.47 -1.92 8.04
CA GLN A 99 2.85 -0.75 8.83
C GLN A 99 2.22 0.51 8.26
N ARG A 100 1.73 1.42 9.11
CA ARG A 100 1.26 2.73 8.65
C ARG A 100 2.46 3.56 8.18
N GLU A 101 2.32 4.27 7.06
CA GLU A 101 3.40 5.08 6.49
C GLU A 101 3.87 6.18 7.46
N GLU A 102 2.95 6.72 8.26
CA GLU A 102 3.22 7.75 9.27
C GLU A 102 4.33 7.35 10.24
N VAL A 103 4.48 6.05 10.55
CA VAL A 103 5.54 5.55 11.43
C VAL A 103 6.94 5.89 10.89
N PHE A 104 7.13 5.86 9.56
CA PHE A 104 8.42 6.20 8.94
C PHE A 104 8.74 7.70 9.00
N HIS A 105 7.71 8.55 8.98
CA HIS A 105 7.92 10.00 9.12
C HIS A 105 8.37 10.40 10.53
N PHE A 106 7.99 9.65 11.56
CA PHE A 106 8.43 9.92 12.93
C PHE A 106 9.87 9.50 13.22
N MET A 107 10.44 8.54 12.46
CA MET A 107 11.82 8.07 12.66
C MET A 107 12.89 9.08 12.20
N HIS A 108 12.54 10.05 11.34
CA HIS A 108 13.45 11.06 10.81
C HIS A 108 13.37 12.44 11.49
N ARG A 109 12.67 12.55 12.62
CA ARG A 109 12.59 13.80 13.39
C ARG A 109 13.60 13.78 14.54
N ILE A 110 14.87 14.03 14.20
CA ILE A 110 15.93 14.44 15.13
C ILE A 110 16.32 15.89 14.87
#